data_AF-A0A946ANQ0-F1
#
_entry.id   AF-A0A946ANQ0-F1
#
_cell.length_a   1.000
_cell.length_b   1.000
_cell.length_c   1.000
_cell.angle_alpha   90.00
_cell.angle_beta   90.00
_cell.angle_gamma   90.00
#
_symmetry.space_group_name_H-M   'P 1'
#
loop_
_entity.id
_entity.type
_entity.pdbx_description
1 polymer ?
#
loop_
_entity_poly.entity_id
_entity_poly.type
_entity_poly.pdbx_seq_one_letter_code
_entity_poly.pdbx_strand_id
1 'polypeptide(L)' 'HRHLPLEISLNEKSTYINLGDWISHYTYGIFDGKTLSLKHWKKADD' A
#
# COMPACT_ATOMS: atom_id res chain seq x y z
N HIS A 1 2.04 10.27 6.51
CA HIS A 1 1.20 11.24 7.25
C HIS A 1 0.27 10.55 8.23
N ARG A 2 -0.72 9.73 7.81
CA ARG A 2 -1.49 8.92 8.78
C ARG A 2 -0.76 7.67 9.25
N HIS A 3 0.16 7.16 8.42
CA HIS A 3 0.94 5.95 8.72
C HIS A 3 0.04 4.73 9.00
N LEU A 4 -1.14 4.70 8.37
CA LEU A 4 -2.08 3.59 8.45
C LEU A 4 -2.18 2.97 7.04
N PRO A 5 -1.65 1.75 6.84
CA PRO A 5 -1.76 1.09 5.54
C PRO A 5 -3.22 0.76 5.25
N LEU A 6 -3.75 1.34 4.18
CA LEU A 6 -5.15 1.18 3.78
C LEU A 6 -5.25 1.06 2.25
N GLU A 7 -6.12 0.16 1.81
CA GLU A 7 -6.52 0.02 0.41
C GLU A 7 -8.05 -0.10 0.39
N ILE A 8 -8.71 0.96 -0.05
CA ILE A 8 -10.17 1.11 0.06
C ILE A 8 -10.74 1.44 -1.31
N SER A 9 -11.65 0.61 -1.81
CA SER A 9 -12.48 0.97 -2.97
C SER A 9 -13.48 2.04 -2.54
N LEU A 10 -13.41 3.21 -3.18
CA LEU A 10 -14.37 4.30 -2.93
C LEU A 10 -15.63 4.12 -3.80
N ASN A 11 -15.46 3.55 -4.99
CA ASN A 11 -16.50 3.17 -5.92
C ASN A 11 -15.91 2.23 -7.00
N GLU A 12 -16.72 1.85 -7.98
CA GLU A 12 -16.35 0.94 -9.08
C GLU A 12 -15.11 1.38 -9.91
N LYS A 13 -14.76 2.68 -9.88
CA LYS A 13 -13.71 3.27 -10.72
C LYS A 13 -12.60 3.96 -9.92
N SER A 14 -12.62 3.89 -8.60
CA SER A 14 -11.67 4.64 -7.77
C SER A 14 -11.28 3.88 -6.51
N THR A 15 -9.97 3.84 -6.26
CA THR A 15 -9.37 3.22 -5.08
C THR A 15 -8.50 4.24 -4.36
N TYR A 16 -8.69 4.34 -3.05
CA TYR A 16 -7.84 5.10 -2.15
C TYR A 16 -6.77 4.18 -1.57
N ILE A 17 -5.51 4.60 -1.68
CA ILE A 17 -4.37 3.90 -1.08
C ILE A 17 -3.66 4.85 -0.12
N ASN A 18 -3.45 4.40 1.12
CA ASN A 18 -2.60 5.08 2.10
C ASN A 18 -1.45 4.17 2.49
N LEU A 19 -0.23 4.70 2.51
CA LEU A 19 0.94 3.97 2.98
C LEU A 19 1.04 4.06 4.51
N GLY A 20 1.51 2.97 5.11
CA GLY A 20 2.05 2.93 6.46
C GLY A 20 3.45 3.57 6.56
N ASP A 21 3.97 3.70 7.78
CA ASP A 21 5.37 4.03 8.03
C ASP A 21 6.32 2.85 7.72
N TRP A 22 7.61 3.17 7.68
CA TRP A 22 8.72 2.22 7.51
C TRP A 22 9.43 1.89 8.83
N ILE A 23 8.71 2.00 9.95
CA ILE A 23 9.18 1.64 11.29
C ILE A 23 8.46 0.37 11.78
N SER A 24 7.18 0.21 11.44
CA SER A 24 6.29 -0.87 11.88
C SER A 24 5.60 -1.58 10.72
N HIS A 25 5.15 -0.84 9.70
CA HIS A 25 4.30 -1.41 8.65
C HIS A 25 5.07 -1.85 7.40
N TYR A 26 6.16 -1.17 7.07
CA TYR A 26 7.02 -1.48 5.93
C TYR A 26 6.25 -1.59 4.59
N THR A 27 5.29 -0.70 4.36
CA THR A 27 4.48 -0.73 3.14
C THR A 27 4.96 0.20 2.05
N TYR A 28 4.73 -0.19 0.80
CA TYR A 28 5.04 0.59 -0.39
C TYR A 28 3.96 0.41 -1.47
N GLY A 29 3.86 1.36 -2.39
CA GLY A 29 3.01 1.26 -3.57
C GLY A 29 3.77 0.69 -4.75
N ILE A 30 3.16 -0.20 -5.53
CA ILE A 30 3.70 -0.67 -6.81
C ILE A 30 2.70 -0.38 -7.93
N PHE A 31 3.15 0.29 -8.99
CA PHE A 31 2.38 0.56 -10.19
C PHE A 31 2.93 -0.28 -11.35
N ASP A 32 2.09 -1.14 -11.93
CA ASP A 32 2.47 -2.04 -13.02
C ASP A 32 2.23 -1.47 -14.43
N GLY A 33 1.83 -0.19 -14.51
CA GLY A 33 1.41 0.47 -15.75
C GLY A 33 -0.11 0.50 -15.96
N LYS A 34 -0.88 -0.23 -15.16
CA LYS A 34 -2.35 -0.26 -15.20
C LYS A 34 -2.98 -0.08 -13.82
N THR A 35 -2.40 -0.66 -12.78
CA THR A 35 -2.96 -0.69 -11.43
C THR A 35 -1.89 -0.37 -10.40
N LEU A 36 -2.27 0.44 -9.41
CA LEU A 36 -1.47 0.72 -8.22
C LEU A 36 -1.97 -0.18 -7.09
N SER A 37 -1.05 -0.87 -6.39
CA SER A 37 -1.40 -1.74 -5.26
C SER A 37 -0.51 -1.46 -4.05
N LEU A 38 -1.06 -1.66 -2.84
CA LEU A 38 -0.30 -1.59 -1.61
C LEU A 38 0.40 -2.93 -1.33
N LYS A 39 1.71 -2.90 -1.08
CA LYS A 39 2.52 -4.08 -0.76
C LYS A 39 3.23 -3.89 0.56
N HIS A 40 3.51 -5.02 1.22
CA HIS A 40 4.34 -5.07 2.42
C HIS A 40 5.71 -5.62 2.03
N TRP A 41 6.76 -4.93 2.45
CA TRP A 41 8.12 -5.44 2.37
C TRP A 41 8.31 -6.47 3.47
N LYS A 42 8.74 -7.68 3.09
CA LYS A 42 9.23 -8.70 4.01
C LYS A 42 10.68 -8.95 3.70
N LYS A 43 11.50 -9.16 4.74
CA LYS A 43 12.88 -9.56 4.52
C LYS A 43 12.87 -10.99 3.97
N ALA A 44 13.86 -11.35 3.15
CA ALA A 44 13.90 -12.63 2.45
C ALA A 44 13.99 -13.86 3.39
N ASP A 45 14.17 -13.65 4.69
CA ASP A 45 14.44 -14.70 5.69
C ASP A 45 13.38 -14.76 6.84
N ASP A 46 12.16 -14.24 6.60
CA ASP A 46 10.99 -14.40 7.51
C ASP A 46 10.06 -15.54 7.06
#